data_AF-A0A7H4PI22-F1
#
_entry.id   AF-A0A7H4PI22-F1
#
_cell.length_a   1.000
_cell.length_b   1.000
_cell.length_c   1.000
_cell.angle_alpha   90.00
_cell.angle_beta   90.00
_cell.angle_gamma   90.00
#
_symmetry.space_group_name_H-M   'P 1'
#
loop_
_entity.id
_entity.type
_entity.pdbx_description
1 polymer ?
#
loop_
_entity_poly.entity_id
_entity_poly.type
_entity_poly.pdbx_seq_one_letter_code
_entity_poly.pdbx_strand_id
1 'polypeptide(L)'
;MACRKKALSSAMRTTSIPCAWTSPIKPLWLARAEALQINLRSDIHHAVGITLDEATTREDVLNLFRAIVGDDHGLDIDTLDKDVALDSRSIPASMLRDDAILTHPVFNRYHSETEMMRYMHALERKDLGAEPGDDPAGFLHHEAECRRRDDPDHLAGIRRTASVLPG
;
A
#
# COMPACT_ATOMS: atom_id res chain seq x y z
N MET A 1 -12.25 17.95 -24.47
CA MET A 1 -11.88 19.32 -24.06
C MET A 1 -10.78 19.24 -23.01
N ALA A 2 -9.69 19.97 -23.24
CA ALA A 2 -8.39 19.80 -22.61
C ALA A 2 -8.42 19.86 -21.07
N CYS A 3 -8.18 18.70 -20.43
CA CYS A 3 -7.77 18.63 -19.03
C CYS A 3 -6.34 19.19 -18.95
N ARG A 4 -6.26 20.49 -18.66
CA ARG A 4 -5.00 21.24 -18.59
C ARG A 4 -4.12 20.64 -17.50
N LYS A 5 -2.90 20.26 -17.89
CA LYS A 5 -1.77 19.80 -17.06
C LYS A 5 -1.63 20.65 -15.78
N LYS A 6 -2.22 20.20 -14.67
CA LYS A 6 -1.83 20.58 -13.31
C LYS A 6 -1.96 19.37 -12.40
N ALA A 7 -1.20 18.33 -12.70
CA ALA A 7 -0.76 17.41 -11.67
C ALA A 7 0.40 18.10 -10.93
N LEU A 8 0.09 19.03 -10.03
CA LEU A 8 1.04 19.54 -9.06
C LEU A 8 0.67 18.95 -7.70
N SER A 9 1.23 17.77 -7.45
CA SER A 9 1.57 17.34 -6.11
C SER A 9 2.78 16.43 -6.26
N SER A 10 3.91 16.83 -5.67
CA SER A 10 5.11 16.01 -5.53
C SER A 10 4.82 14.91 -4.50
N ALA A 11 3.94 13.99 -4.87
CA ALA A 11 3.51 12.93 -3.99
C ALA A 11 4.16 11.64 -4.44
N MET A 12 4.86 10.98 -3.51
CA MET A 12 5.59 9.74 -3.80
C MET A 12 4.65 8.61 -4.27
N ARG A 13 3.41 8.54 -3.74
CA ARG A 13 2.43 7.47 -4.05
C ARG A 13 0.97 7.90 -4.13
N THR A 14 0.64 9.14 -3.74
CA THR A 14 -0.74 9.60 -3.59
C THR A 14 -1.07 10.73 -4.55
N THR A 15 -1.87 10.46 -5.58
CA THR A 15 -2.29 11.51 -6.51
C THR A 15 -3.77 11.83 -6.33
N SER A 16 -4.12 13.12 -6.30
CA SER A 16 -5.51 13.56 -6.37
C SER A 16 -5.83 13.99 -7.79
N ILE A 17 -6.93 13.47 -8.34
CA ILE A 17 -7.41 13.86 -9.66
C ILE A 17 -8.56 14.84 -9.46
N PRO A 18 -8.39 16.12 -9.85
CA PRO A 18 -9.46 17.10 -9.76
C PRO A 18 -10.55 16.77 -10.78
N CYS A 19 -11.81 16.84 -10.35
CA CYS A 19 -12.95 16.97 -11.23
C CYS A 19 -13.36 18.45 -11.33
N ALA A 20 -13.82 18.88 -12.50
CA ALA A 20 -14.29 20.24 -12.69
C ALA A 20 -15.46 20.53 -11.72
N TRP A 21 -15.51 21.76 -11.20
CA TRP A 21 -16.26 22.22 -10.01
C TRP A 21 -17.78 21.96 -10.01
N THR A 22 -18.37 21.45 -11.09
CA THR A 22 -19.82 21.26 -11.24
C THR A 22 -20.22 19.99 -12.01
N SER A 23 -19.30 19.09 -12.33
CA SER A 23 -19.63 17.91 -13.15
C SER A 23 -20.06 16.70 -12.32
N PRO A 24 -21.13 15.95 -12.71
CA PRO A 24 -21.58 14.71 -12.06
C PRO A 24 -20.63 13.52 -12.29
N ILE A 25 -19.36 13.80 -12.57
CA ILE A 25 -18.35 12.83 -12.99
C ILE A 25 -17.77 12.07 -11.79
N LYS A 26 -17.65 12.73 -10.62
CA LYS A 26 -17.15 12.08 -9.40
C LYS A 26 -17.96 10.85 -9.00
N PRO A 27 -19.30 10.89 -8.86
CA PRO A 27 -20.08 9.70 -8.53
C PRO A 27 -20.01 8.61 -9.62
N LEU A 28 -19.87 9.00 -10.90
CA LEU A 28 -19.67 8.05 -11.99
C LEU A 28 -18.35 7.28 -11.87
N TRP A 29 -17.25 7.97 -11.55
CA TRP A 29 -15.95 7.33 -11.31
C TRP A 29 -15.99 6.39 -10.12
N LEU A 30 -16.66 6.77 -9.03
CA LEU A 30 -16.82 5.91 -7.85
C LEU A 30 -17.61 4.64 -8.19
N ALA A 31 -18.73 4.76 -8.92
CA ALA A 31 -19.53 3.61 -9.32
C ALA A 31 -18.77 2.65 -10.25
N ARG A 32 -17.99 3.18 -11.20
CA ARG A 32 -17.15 2.35 -12.09
C ARG A 32 -16.02 1.66 -11.34
N ALA A 33 -15.37 2.36 -10.41
CA ALA A 33 -14.31 1.80 -9.59
C ALA A 33 -14.84 0.69 -8.68
N GLU A 34 -16.02 0.88 -8.08
CA GLU A 34 -16.69 -0.13 -7.26
C GLU A 34 -17.02 -1.40 -8.07
N ALA A 35 -17.50 -1.24 -9.31
CA ALA A 35 -17.74 -2.37 -10.23
C ALA A 35 -16.46 -3.17 -10.55
N LEU A 36 -15.29 -2.50 -10.52
CA LEU A 36 -13.97 -3.10 -10.71
C LEU A 36 -13.28 -3.48 -9.38
N GLN A 37 -14.00 -3.40 -8.24
CA GLN A 37 -13.48 -3.69 -6.91
C GLN A 37 -12.29 -2.81 -6.48
N ILE A 38 -12.25 -1.57 -6.97
CA ILE A 38 -11.25 -0.56 -6.64
C ILE A 38 -11.84 0.44 -5.65
N ASN A 39 -11.19 0.59 -4.49
CA ASN A 39 -11.56 1.59 -3.50
C ASN A 39 -10.85 2.92 -3.79
N LEU A 40 -11.65 3.97 -4.01
CA LEU A 40 -11.16 5.32 -4.25
C LEU A 40 -11.47 6.24 -3.06
N ARG A 41 -10.52 7.11 -2.71
CA ARG A 41 -10.70 8.06 -1.60
C ARG A 41 -11.54 9.26 -2.06
N SER A 42 -12.68 9.49 -1.42
CA SER A 42 -13.71 10.45 -1.85
C SER A 42 -13.92 11.67 -0.95
N ASP A 43 -13.15 11.82 0.13
CA ASP A 43 -13.25 12.91 1.10
C ASP A 43 -12.81 14.29 0.54
N ILE A 44 -12.08 14.33 -0.57
CA ILE A 44 -11.62 15.59 -1.18
C ILE A 44 -12.74 16.24 -2.01
N HIS A 45 -13.01 17.53 -1.75
CA HIS A 45 -13.96 18.31 -2.55
C HIS A 45 -13.51 18.39 -4.00
N HIS A 46 -14.41 18.04 -4.92
CA HIS A 46 -14.16 18.05 -6.36
C HIS A 46 -12.90 17.28 -6.79
N ALA A 47 -12.50 16.24 -6.07
CA ALA A 47 -11.42 15.37 -6.49
C ALA A 47 -11.63 13.95 -5.96
N VAL A 48 -10.84 13.03 -6.51
CA VAL A 48 -10.69 11.67 -6.01
C VAL A 48 -9.22 11.43 -5.70
N GLY A 49 -8.94 10.86 -4.53
CA GLY A 49 -7.60 10.44 -4.12
C GLY A 49 -7.31 9.01 -4.55
N ILE A 50 -6.13 8.80 -5.10
CA ILE A 50 -5.60 7.50 -5.51
C ILE A 50 -4.27 7.29 -4.78
N THR A 51 -4.12 6.13 -4.16
CA THR A 51 -2.90 5.70 -3.48
C THR A 51 -2.48 4.36 -4.04
N LEU A 52 -1.25 4.26 -4.55
CA LEU A 52 -0.69 3.01 -5.03
C LEU A 52 0.32 2.44 -4.02
N ASP A 53 0.43 1.12 -3.97
CA ASP A 53 1.33 0.39 -3.07
C ASP A 53 2.19 -0.62 -3.84
N GLU A 54 2.93 -1.45 -3.11
CA GLU A 54 3.80 -2.48 -3.68
C GLU A 54 3.02 -3.63 -4.33
N ALA A 55 1.79 -3.91 -3.89
CA ALA A 55 0.97 -4.99 -4.44
C ALA A 55 0.26 -4.57 -5.73
N THR A 56 0.34 -3.30 -6.11
CA THR A 56 -0.30 -2.76 -7.32
C THR A 56 0.35 -3.34 -8.57
N THR A 57 -0.44 -4.04 -9.38
CA THR A 57 0.01 -4.67 -10.63
C THR A 57 -0.30 -3.79 -11.85
N ARG A 58 0.25 -4.18 -13.01
CA ARG A 58 -0.03 -3.53 -14.30
C ARG A 58 -1.51 -3.60 -14.66
N GLU A 59 -2.20 -4.69 -14.32
CA GLU A 59 -3.62 -4.87 -14.57
C GLU A 59 -4.47 -3.91 -13.72
N ASP A 60 -4.09 -3.69 -12.46
CA ASP A 60 -4.78 -2.76 -11.57
C ASP A 60 -4.73 -1.32 -12.10
N VAL A 61 -3.60 -0.92 -12.69
CA VAL A 61 -3.44 0.40 -13.32
C VAL A 61 -4.33 0.53 -14.56
N LEU A 62 -4.46 -0.51 -15.38
CA LEU A 62 -5.41 -0.52 -16.52
C LEU A 62 -6.85 -0.37 -16.02
N ASN A 63 -7.23 -1.13 -14.99
CA ASN A 63 -8.57 -1.07 -14.42
C ASN A 63 -8.87 0.31 -13.83
N LEU A 64 -7.88 0.94 -13.19
CA LEU A 64 -7.97 2.32 -12.73
C LEU A 64 -8.19 3.31 -13.90
N PHE A 65 -7.47 3.17 -15.00
CA PHE A 65 -7.68 4.02 -16.17
C PHE A 65 -9.06 3.81 -16.80
N ARG A 66 -9.54 2.57 -16.90
CA ARG A 66 -10.91 2.26 -17.34
C ARG A 66 -11.96 2.92 -16.45
N ALA A 67 -11.78 2.89 -15.12
CA ALA A 67 -12.71 3.51 -14.18
C ALA A 67 -12.84 5.03 -14.38
N ILE A 68 -11.72 5.71 -14.65
CA ILE A 68 -11.64 7.19 -14.68
C ILE A 68 -11.90 7.73 -16.08
N VAL A 69 -11.26 7.16 -17.11
CA VAL A 69 -11.32 7.66 -18.50
C VAL A 69 -12.41 6.94 -19.30
N GLY A 70 -12.73 5.69 -18.96
CA GLY A 70 -13.63 4.82 -19.70
C GLY A 70 -12.89 3.72 -20.48
N ASP A 71 -13.63 2.77 -21.03
CA ASP A 71 -13.05 1.59 -21.70
C ASP A 71 -12.18 1.94 -22.91
N ASP A 72 -12.52 3.02 -23.63
CA ASP A 72 -11.85 3.43 -24.87
C ASP A 72 -10.83 4.57 -24.65
N HIS A 73 -10.04 4.43 -23.59
CA HIS A 73 -8.99 5.34 -23.19
C HIS A 73 -7.77 5.36 -24.13
N GLY A 74 -7.52 4.30 -24.90
CA GLY A 74 -6.41 4.21 -25.85
C GLY A 74 -5.02 4.37 -25.22
N LEU A 75 -4.91 4.25 -23.89
CA LEU A 75 -3.66 4.38 -23.15
C LEU A 75 -2.97 3.02 -23.11
N ASP A 76 -1.78 2.95 -23.70
CA ASP A 76 -0.91 1.78 -23.61
C ASP A 76 0.12 1.98 -22.50
N ILE A 77 0.12 1.10 -21.49
CA ILE A 77 1.06 1.20 -20.38
C ILE A 77 2.50 1.08 -20.86
N ASP A 78 2.78 0.25 -21.88
CA ASP A 78 4.16 0.06 -22.34
C ASP A 78 4.73 1.34 -22.97
N THR A 79 3.90 2.15 -23.64
CA THR A 79 4.30 3.49 -24.10
C THR A 79 4.52 4.47 -22.95
N LEU A 80 3.60 4.50 -21.97
CA LEU A 80 3.71 5.39 -20.82
C LEU A 80 4.95 5.06 -19.96
N ASP A 81 5.25 3.78 -19.79
CA ASP A 81 6.39 3.28 -19.02
C ASP A 81 7.71 3.70 -19.66
N LYS A 82 7.81 3.63 -20.99
CA LYS A 82 8.98 4.13 -21.74
C LYS A 82 9.16 5.63 -21.58
N ASP A 83 8.07 6.40 -21.70
CA ASP A 83 8.11 7.86 -21.56
C ASP A 83 8.53 8.27 -20.14
N VAL A 84 8.03 7.57 -19.11
CA VAL A 84 8.40 7.81 -17.71
C VAL A 84 9.85 7.38 -17.43
N ALA A 85 10.32 6.28 -18.02
CA ALA A 85 11.70 5.81 -17.85
C ALA A 85 12.73 6.79 -18.42
N LEU A 86 12.39 7.51 -19.49
CA LEU A 86 13.25 8.53 -20.09
C LEU A 86 13.33 9.83 -19.27
N ASP A 87 12.31 10.12 -18.45
CA ASP A 87 12.18 11.41 -17.76
C ASP A 87 11.42 11.28 -16.44
N SER A 88 11.98 10.52 -15.49
CA SER A 88 11.36 10.22 -14.19
C SER A 88 11.44 11.40 -13.20
N ARG A 89 10.67 12.47 -13.46
CA ARG A 89 10.58 13.67 -12.59
C ARG A 89 9.46 13.63 -11.55
N SER A 90 9.10 12.44 -11.04
CA SER A 90 8.00 12.30 -10.07
C SER A 90 8.31 12.92 -8.71
N ILE A 91 9.59 12.92 -8.29
CA ILE A 91 10.07 13.53 -7.06
C ILE A 91 10.95 14.74 -7.41
N PRO A 92 10.68 15.94 -6.88
CA PRO A 92 11.52 17.11 -7.10
C PRO A 92 12.96 16.86 -6.66
N ALA A 93 13.94 17.39 -7.39
CA ALA A 93 15.37 17.21 -7.10
C ALA A 93 15.75 17.62 -5.66
N SER A 94 15.11 18.66 -5.11
CA SER A 94 15.33 19.12 -3.74
C SER A 94 14.82 18.17 -2.65
N MET A 95 14.02 17.15 -3.02
CA MET A 95 13.48 16.13 -2.12
C MET A 95 14.10 14.76 -2.37
N LEU A 96 15.05 14.66 -3.30
CA LEU A 96 15.83 13.44 -3.48
C LEU A 96 16.72 13.25 -2.27
N ARG A 97 16.86 11.99 -1.87
CA ARG A 97 17.76 11.62 -0.78
C ARG A 97 19.15 11.38 -1.37
N ASP A 98 20.14 12.06 -0.81
CA ASP A 98 21.54 11.95 -1.23
C ASP A 98 22.39 11.10 -0.26
N ASP A 99 21.86 10.77 0.92
CA ASP A 99 22.57 10.03 1.97
C ASP A 99 22.38 8.51 1.87
N ALA A 100 23.42 7.76 2.25
CA ALA A 100 23.37 6.30 2.33
C ALA A 100 22.43 5.82 3.46
N ILE A 101 21.62 4.80 3.16
CA ILE A 101 20.70 4.17 4.12
C ILE A 101 21.11 2.74 4.41
N LEU A 102 20.63 2.20 5.54
CA LEU A 102 20.81 0.79 5.91
C LEU A 102 22.30 0.36 5.87
N THR A 103 23.20 1.25 6.29
CA THR A 103 24.66 1.07 6.21
C THR A 103 25.20 0.02 7.18
N HIS A 104 24.44 -0.31 8.23
CA HIS A 104 24.84 -1.34 9.19
C HIS A 104 24.89 -2.72 8.50
N PRO A 105 25.94 -3.54 8.73
CA PRO A 105 26.13 -4.81 8.03
C PRO A 105 24.97 -5.79 8.19
N VAL A 106 24.19 -5.71 9.28
CA VAL A 106 23.02 -6.57 9.51
C VAL A 106 21.98 -6.44 8.39
N PHE A 107 21.76 -5.25 7.84
CA PHE A 107 20.79 -5.05 6.75
C PHE A 107 21.28 -5.58 5.39
N ASN A 108 22.58 -5.88 5.27
CA ASN A 108 23.21 -6.33 4.02
C ASN A 108 23.64 -7.81 4.06
N ARG A 109 23.39 -8.52 5.16
CA ARG A 109 23.86 -9.90 5.38
C ARG A 109 22.83 -10.97 5.09
N TYR A 110 21.53 -10.65 5.20
CA TYR A 110 20.44 -11.62 5.14
C TYR A 110 19.44 -11.20 4.06
N HIS A 111 19.68 -11.58 2.80
CA HIS A 111 18.80 -11.25 1.66
C HIS A 111 18.03 -12.45 1.11
N SER A 112 18.47 -13.67 1.43
CA SER A 112 17.68 -14.87 1.14
C SER A 112 16.73 -15.20 2.30
N GLU A 113 15.57 -15.77 1.97
CA GLU A 113 14.60 -16.23 2.96
C GLU A 113 15.24 -17.21 3.96
N THR A 114 16.08 -18.14 3.49
CA THR A 114 16.76 -19.12 4.36
C THR A 114 17.70 -18.46 5.36
N GLU A 115 18.48 -17.47 4.92
CA GLU A 115 19.38 -16.72 5.79
C GLU A 115 18.61 -15.87 6.81
N MET A 116 17.51 -15.24 6.39
CA MET A 116 16.61 -14.48 7.25
C MET A 116 15.99 -15.38 8.33
N MET A 117 15.47 -16.56 7.94
CA MET A 117 14.90 -17.54 8.88
C MET A 117 15.92 -18.01 9.91
N ARG A 118 17.15 -18.32 9.47
CA ARG A 118 18.24 -18.71 10.39
C ARG A 118 18.61 -17.58 11.35
N TYR A 119 18.63 -16.34 10.87
CA TYR A 119 18.89 -15.17 11.69
C TYR A 119 17.79 -14.94 12.74
N MET A 120 16.51 -15.02 12.34
CA MET A 120 15.37 -14.90 13.26
C MET A 120 15.41 -15.99 14.35
N HIS A 121 15.64 -17.25 13.99
CA HIS A 121 15.79 -18.33 14.98
C HIS A 121 16.99 -18.13 15.91
N ALA A 122 18.08 -17.51 15.43
CA ALA A 122 19.23 -17.20 16.28
C ALA A 122 18.95 -16.07 17.27
N LEU A 123 18.04 -15.15 16.94
CA LEU A 123 17.54 -14.12 17.86
C LEU A 123 16.57 -14.71 18.87
N GLU A 124 15.63 -15.55 18.43
CA GLU A 124 14.66 -16.26 19.28
C GLU A 124 15.37 -17.05 20.40
N ARG A 125 16.43 -17.79 20.08
CA ARG A 125 17.22 -18.53 21.09
C ARG A 125 17.92 -17.65 22.12
N LYS A 126 18.17 -16.37 21.80
CA LYS A 126 18.80 -15.41 22.72
C LYS A 126 17.78 -14.69 23.60
N ASP A 127 16.49 -14.78 23.28
CA ASP A 127 15.38 -14.22 24.04
C ASP A 127 14.89 -15.16 25.15
N LEU A 128 15.49 -16.34 25.27
CA LEU A 128 15.37 -17.24 26.43
C LEU A 128 16.19 -16.68 27.60
N GLY A 129 15.79 -15.50 28.07
CA GLY A 129 16.26 -14.83 29.29
C GLY A 129 15.45 -15.17 30.53
N ALA A 130 14.72 -16.28 30.53
CA ALA A 130 14.34 -16.97 31.76
C ALA A 130 15.04 -18.32 31.72
N GLU A 131 16.03 -18.51 32.60
CA GLU A 131 16.62 -19.83 32.78
C GLU A 131 15.50 -20.85 33.05
N PRO A 132 15.56 -22.07 32.50
CA PRO A 132 14.81 -23.19 33.06
C PRO A 132 15.44 -23.52 34.41
N GLY A 133 15.10 -22.72 35.44
CA GLY A 133 15.80 -22.74 36.71
C GLY A 133 15.03 -22.05 37.83
N ASP A 134 14.88 -20.72 37.79
CA ASP A 134 14.49 -19.97 39.00
C ASP A 134 13.54 -18.80 38.71
N ASP A 135 12.32 -19.09 38.25
CA ASP A 135 11.22 -18.11 38.29
C ASP A 135 9.89 -18.77 38.72
N PRO A 136 9.49 -18.70 40.01
CA PRO A 136 8.34 -19.44 40.53
C PRO A 136 6.98 -18.84 40.13
N ALA A 137 6.95 -17.81 39.26
CA ALA A 137 5.71 -17.10 38.88
C ALA A 137 5.32 -17.22 37.39
N GLY A 138 6.03 -18.02 36.58
CA GLY A 138 5.83 -18.07 35.11
C GLY A 138 4.82 -19.09 34.58
N PHE A 139 4.20 -19.93 35.41
CA PHE A 139 3.49 -21.13 34.94
C PHE A 139 2.00 -20.94 34.59
N LEU A 140 1.40 -19.74 34.73
CA LEU A 140 -0.04 -19.58 34.48
C LEU A 140 -0.44 -18.61 33.35
N HIS A 141 0.48 -18.08 32.54
CA HIS A 141 0.10 -17.17 31.46
C HIS A 141 0.32 -17.66 30.01
N HIS A 142 1.04 -18.75 29.77
CA HIS A 142 1.43 -19.08 28.38
C HIS A 142 0.48 -20.02 27.61
N GLU A 143 -0.32 -20.86 28.27
CA GLU A 143 -1.14 -21.85 27.52
C GLU A 143 -2.47 -21.27 26.96
N ALA A 144 -2.82 -20.02 27.27
CA ALA A 144 -4.10 -19.41 26.85
C ALA A 144 -4.03 -18.48 25.63
N GLU A 145 -2.82 -18.12 25.15
CA GLU A 145 -2.65 -17.11 24.09
C GLU A 145 -2.53 -17.74 22.68
N CYS A 146 -1.86 -18.89 22.55
CA CYS A 146 -1.57 -19.49 21.24
C CYS A 146 -2.82 -20.02 20.51
N ARG A 147 -3.80 -20.60 21.22
CA ARG A 147 -5.00 -21.18 20.58
C ARG A 147 -6.05 -20.16 20.12
N ARG A 148 -5.97 -18.90 20.57
CA ARG A 148 -6.94 -17.85 20.20
C ARG A 148 -6.58 -17.09 18.93
N ARG A 149 -5.33 -17.17 18.44
CA ARG A 149 -4.89 -16.41 17.24
C ARG A 149 -5.17 -17.11 15.91
N ASP A 150 -5.35 -18.43 15.91
CA ASP A 150 -5.70 -19.21 14.72
C ASP A 150 -7.22 -19.44 14.58
N ASP A 151 -8.04 -18.67 15.31
CA ASP A 151 -9.49 -18.72 15.17
C ASP A 151 -9.92 -17.95 13.89
N PRO A 152 -10.51 -18.60 12.88
CA PRO A 152 -10.94 -17.95 11.64
C PRO A 152 -11.93 -16.79 11.86
N ASP A 153 -12.63 -16.76 13.00
CA ASP A 153 -13.55 -15.66 13.34
C ASP A 153 -12.83 -14.35 13.70
N HIS A 154 -11.56 -14.40 14.14
CA HIS A 154 -10.79 -13.20 14.46
C HIS A 154 -10.33 -12.45 13.19
N LEU A 155 -9.99 -13.18 12.13
CA LEU A 155 -9.62 -12.62 10.82
C LEU A 155 -10.84 -12.06 10.05
N ALA A 156 -12.03 -12.59 10.29
CA ALA A 156 -13.29 -12.09 9.72
C ALA A 156 -13.76 -10.75 10.34
N GLY A 157 -13.27 -10.41 11.55
CA GLY A 157 -13.55 -9.13 12.20
C GLY A 157 -12.86 -7.93 11.55
N ILE A 158 -11.65 -8.13 11.01
CA ILE A 158 -10.83 -7.05 10.42
C ILE A 158 -11.36 -6.65 9.04
N ARG A 159 -11.93 -7.59 8.26
CA ARG A 159 -12.47 -7.28 6.92
C ARG A 159 -13.82 -6.54 6.95
N ARG A 160 -14.58 -6.60 8.06
CA ARG A 160 -15.92 -6.00 8.15
C ARG A 160 -15.96 -4.52 8.51
N THR A 161 -14.84 -3.94 8.95
CA THR A 161 -14.79 -2.50 9.31
C THR A 161 -14.42 -1.59 8.13
N ALA A 162 -14.02 -2.14 6.98
CA ALA A 162 -13.68 -1.35 5.79
C ALA A 162 -14.86 -1.05 4.86
N SER A 163 -16.03 -1.71 5.04
CA SER A 163 -17.14 -1.61 4.08
C SER A 163 -18.36 -0.82 4.55
N VAL A 164 -18.32 -0.16 5.71
CA VAL A 164 -19.45 0.68 6.17
C VAL A 164 -18.97 1.90 6.93
N LEU A 165 -18.82 3.03 6.23
CA LEU A 165 -18.98 4.34 6.83
C LEU A 165 -20.16 5.04 6.13
N PRO A 166 -21.31 5.21 6.81
CA PRO A 166 -22.40 6.05 6.33
C PRO A 166 -22.14 7.51 6.75
N GLY A 167 -22.31 8.43 5.81
CA GLY A 167 -22.22 9.88 6.03
C GLY A 167 -22.03 10.64 4.72
#